data_AF-A0AAU6L9R5-F1
#
_entry.id   AF-A0AAU6L9R5-F1
#
_cell.length_a   1.000
_cell.length_b   1.000
_cell.length_c   1.000
_cell.angle_alpha   90.00
_cell.angle_beta   90.00
_cell.angle_gamma   90.00
#
_symmetry.space_group_name_H-M   'P 1'
#
loop_
_entity.id
_entity.type
_entity.pdbx_description
1 polymer ?
#
loop_
_entity_poly.entity_id
_entity_poly.type
_entity_poly.pdbx_seq_one_letter_code
_entity_poly.pdbx_strand_id
1 'polypeptide(L)' 'MSESYEYVPHPLLRRRVRDVASGGEGELMAVINENVSDSVVYERWMELAYIRGASGREWSTAVANVESAAK' A
#
# COMPACT_ATOMS: atom_id res chain seq x y z
N MET A 1 -19.25 6.09 -11.32
CA MET A 1 -18.14 5.15 -11.10
C MET A 1 -18.01 4.99 -9.61
N SER A 2 -18.38 3.82 -9.08
CA SER A 2 -18.17 3.50 -7.66
C SER A 2 -16.66 3.38 -7.49
N GLU A 3 -16.02 4.31 -6.77
CA GLU A 3 -14.64 4.10 -6.34
C GLU A 3 -14.65 2.81 -5.51
N SER A 4 -14.08 1.74 -6.06
CA SER A 4 -14.19 0.40 -5.53
C SER A 4 -12.92 0.10 -4.75
N TYR A 5 -12.71 0.86 -3.68
CA TYR A 5 -11.68 0.59 -2.70
C TYR A 5 -12.25 0.51 -1.29
N GLU A 6 -11.63 -0.30 -0.46
CA GLU A 6 -11.96 -0.44 0.96
C GLU A 6 -10.69 -0.25 1.80
N TYR A 7 -10.77 0.52 2.88
CA TYR A 7 -9.67 0.62 3.84
C TYR A 7 -9.55 -0.67 4.65
N VAL A 8 -8.36 -1.28 4.62
CA VAL A 8 -8.07 -2.53 5.32
C VAL A 8 -7.22 -2.23 6.56
N PRO A 9 -7.57 -2.77 7.75
CA PRO A 9 -6.72 -2.67 8.93
C PRO A 9 -5.36 -3.35 8.71
N HIS A 10 -4.27 -2.72 9.17
CA HIS A 10 -2.94 -3.31 9.08
C HIS A 10 -2.12 -3.09 10.37
N PRO A 11 -1.40 -4.11 10.90
CA PRO A 11 -0.63 -3.98 12.15
C PRO A 11 0.48 -2.93 12.12
N LEU A 12 1.03 -2.65 10.93
CA LEU A 12 2.10 -1.68 10.74
C LEU A 12 1.60 -0.26 10.40
N LEU A 13 0.29 -0.01 10.46
CA LEU A 13 -0.27 1.30 10.16
C LEU A 13 0.36 2.37 11.08
N ARG A 14 0.75 3.51 10.50
CA ARG A 14 1.48 4.61 11.15
C ARG A 14 2.83 4.22 11.75
N ARG A 15 3.45 3.15 11.25
CA ARG A 15 4.81 2.72 11.64
C ARG A 15 5.79 2.87 10.49
N ARG A 16 7.08 2.88 10.84
CA ARG A 16 8.17 2.81 9.86
C ARG A 16 8.17 1.43 9.20
N VAL A 17 8.19 1.44 7.87
CA VAL A 17 8.17 0.25 7.03
C VAL A 17 9.21 0.36 5.93
N ARG A 18 9.60 -0.79 5.40
CA ARG A 18 10.45 -0.94 4.22
C ARG A 18 9.64 -1.63 3.14
N ASP A 19 9.64 -1.04 1.95
CA ASP A 19 9.13 -1.68 0.74
C ASP A 19 10.28 -2.46 0.10
N VAL A 20 10.21 -3.79 0.14
CA VAL A 20 11.31 -4.64 -0.36
C VAL A 20 11.48 -4.57 -1.87
N ALA A 21 10.41 -4.24 -2.61
CA ALA A 21 10.44 -4.19 -4.07
C ALA A 21 11.15 -2.92 -4.57
N SER A 22 10.90 -1.77 -3.94
CA SER A 22 11.59 -0.51 -4.28
C SER A 22 12.89 -0.28 -3.49
N GLY A 23 13.06 -0.98 -2.37
CA GLY A 23 14.13 -0.74 -1.39
C GLY A 23 13.94 0.53 -0.55
N GLY A 24 12.83 1.27 -0.75
CA GLY A 24 12.53 2.51 -0.05
C GLY A 24 11.96 2.28 1.35
N GLU A 25 12.20 3.25 2.24
CA GLU A 25 11.62 3.27 3.58
C GLU A 25 10.75 4.50 3.82
N GLY A 26 9.67 4.32 4.58
CA GLY A 26 8.72 5.38 4.88
C GLY A 26 7.79 5.02 6.04
N GLU A 27 6.77 5.84 6.26
CA GLU A 27 5.67 5.54 7.19
C GLU A 27 4.50 4.92 6.41
N LEU A 28 3.94 3.81 6.90
CA LEU A 28 2.74 3.23 6.31
C LEU A 28 1.52 4.09 6.66
N MET A 29 0.93 4.75 5.67
CA MET A 29 -0.15 5.71 5.86
C MET A 29 -1.54 5.07 5.77
N ALA A 30 -1.71 4.13 4.84
CA ALA A 30 -2.96 3.43 4.61
C ALA A 30 -2.70 2.07 3.94
N VAL A 31 -3.65 1.16 4.13
CA VAL A 31 -3.80 -0.04 3.29
C VAL A 31 -5.20 -0.02 2.73
N ILE A 32 -5.33 -0.23 1.43
CA ILE A 32 -6.64 -0.34 0.76
C ILE A 32 -6.69 -1.62 -0.07
N ASN A 33 -7.85 -2.25 -0.15
CA ASN A 33 -8.13 -3.25 -1.17
C ASN A 33 -8.76 -2.53 -2.37
N GLU A 34 -8.11 -2.55 -3.52
CA GLU A 34 -8.54 -1.83 -4.73
C GLU A 34 -8.63 -2.80 -5.92
N ASN A 35 -9.63 -2.60 -6.77
CA ASN A 35 -9.67 -3.26 -8.08
C ASN A 35 -8.72 -2.55 -9.04
N VAL A 36 -7.55 -3.15 -9.27
CA VAL A 36 -6.50 -2.64 -10.16
C VAL A 36 -6.63 -3.14 -11.60
N SER A 37 -7.74 -3.79 -11.94
CA SER A 37 -7.99 -4.24 -13.31
C SER A 37 -8.37 -3.07 -14.21
N ASP A 38 -7.82 -3.08 -15.43
CA ASP A 38 -8.23 -2.21 -16.53
C ASP A 38 -9.41 -2.79 -17.34
N SER A 39 -9.88 -3.99 -16.99
CA SER A 39 -10.98 -4.69 -17.65
C SER A 39 -12.22 -4.77 -16.76
N VAL A 40 -13.38 -4.45 -17.35
CA VAL A 40 -14.70 -4.65 -16.71
C VAL A 40 -15.09 -6.14 -16.65
N VAL A 41 -14.44 -7.00 -17.44
CA VAL A 41 -14.78 -8.44 -17.55
C VAL A 41 -14.03 -9.28 -16.51
N TYR A 42 -12.87 -8.82 -16.08
CA TYR A 42 -12.01 -9.55 -15.14
C TYR A 42 -11.59 -8.62 -14.02
N GLU A 43 -12.12 -8.80 -12.82
CA GLU A 43 -11.70 -8.01 -11.68
C GLU A 43 -10.36 -8.51 -11.11
N ARG A 44 -9.51 -7.58 -10.70
CA ARG A 44 -8.25 -7.88 -10.02
C ARG A 44 -8.16 -7.04 -8.76
N TRP A 45 -8.64 -7.61 -7.68
CA TRP A 45 -8.57 -7.01 -6.35
C TRP A 45 -7.20 -7.24 -5.73
N MET A 46 -6.62 -6.17 -5.18
CA MET A 46 -5.30 -6.21 -4.59
C MET A 46 -5.20 -5.26 -3.40
N GLU A 47 -4.57 -5.75 -2.33
CA GLU A 47 -4.22 -4.89 -1.20
C GLU A 47 -2.98 -4.06 -1.52
N LEU A 48 -3.16 -2.74 -1.53
CA LEU A 48 -2.14 -1.74 -1.75
C LEU A 48 -1.80 -1.00 -0.47
N ALA A 49 -0.52 -0.91 -0.18
CA ALA A 49 0.04 -0.13 0.91
C ALA A 49 0.53 1.22 0.39
N TYR A 50 0.07 2.30 1.02
CA TYR A 50 0.52 3.66 0.75
C TYR A 50 1.58 4.06 1.77
N ILE A 51 2.79 4.33 1.29
CA ILE A 51 3.95 4.64 2.12
C ILE A 51 4.40 6.07 1.83
N ARG A 52 4.63 6.85 2.89
CA ARG A 52 5.13 8.21 2.82
C ARG A 52 6.62 8.28 3.15
N GLY A 53 7.42 8.73 2.20
CA GLY A 53 8.87 8.88 2.36
C GLY A 53 9.28 10.15 3.10
N ALA A 54 10.59 10.29 3.34
CA ALA A 54 11.17 11.43 4.04
C ALA A 54 10.94 12.78 3.32
N SER A 55 10.77 12.76 1.99
CA SER A 55 10.43 13.96 1.20
C SER A 55 8.97 14.37 1.31
N GLY A 56 8.13 13.59 2.01
CA GLY A 56 6.68 13.76 2.04
C GLY A 56 5.95 13.18 0.82
N ARG A 57 6.67 12.69 -0.20
CA ARG A 57 6.07 12.01 -1.35
C ARG A 57 5.57 10.63 -0.95
N GLU A 58 4.36 10.31 -1.38
CA GLU A 58 3.76 8.99 -1.20
C GLU A 58 3.96 8.11 -2.45
N TRP A 59 4.08 6.82 -2.24
CA TRP A 59 3.99 5.80 -3.28
C TRP A 59 3.18 4.61 -2.76
N SER A 60 2.62 3.85 -3.70
CA SER A 60 1.93 2.60 -3.40
C SER A 60 2.79 1.39 -3.77
N THR A 61 2.65 0.31 -3.01
CA THR A 61 3.24 -1.01 -3.29
C THR A 61 2.27 -2.10 -2.86
N ALA A 62 2.50 -3.36 -3.26
CA ALA A 62 1.73 -4.48 -2.73
C ALA A 62 1.92 -4.58 -1.21
N VAL A 63 0.86 -4.85 -0.44
CA VAL A 63 1.01 -5.09 1.02
C VAL A 63 2.02 -6.19 1.31
N ALA A 64 2.07 -7.22 0.45
CA ALA A 64 3.03 -8.31 0.55
C ALA A 64 4.51 -7.87 0.46
N ASN A 65 4.80 -6.67 -0.06
CA ASN A 65 6.16 -6.12 -0.11
C ASN A 65 6.53 -5.32 1.14
N VAL A 66 5.59 -5.12 2.08
CA VAL A 66 5.78 -4.26 3.25
C VAL A 66 6.33 -5.07 4.41
N GLU A 67 7.54 -4.70 4.83
CA GLU A 67 8.15 -5.22 6.04
C GLU A 67 8.27 -4.12 7.09
N SER A 68 8.32 -4.51 8.37
CA SER A 68 8.66 -3.56 9.42
C SER A 68 10.10 -3.07 9.22
N ALA A 69 10.31 -1.76 9.14
CA ALA A 69 11.64 -1.20 9.29
C ALA A 69 11.91 -1.21 10.80
N ALA A 70 12.67 -2.21 11.27
CA ALA A 70 13.13 -2.25 12.65
C ALA A 70 13.81 -0.92 12.99
N LYS A 71 13.57 -0.44 14.21
CA LYS A 71 14.20 0.79 14.71
C LYS A 71 15.65 0.53 15.09
#